data_AF-A0A6B1B0C3-F1
#
_entry.id   AF-A0A6B1B0C3-F1
#
_cell.length_a   1.000
_cell.length_b   1.000
_cell.length_c   1.000
_cell.angle_alpha   90.00
_cell.angle_beta   90.00
_cell.angle_gamma   90.00
#
_symmetry.space_group_name_H-M   'P 1'
#
loop_
_entity.id
_entity.type
_entity.pdbx_description
1 polymer ?
#
loop_
_entity_poly.entity_id
_entity_poly.type
_entity_poly.pdbx_seq_one_letter_code
_entity_poly.pdbx_strand_id
1 'polypeptide(L)'
;MIDSASSSAPGIAGVLVRIHEKASIGAVLSLYWFLFWLLNGFDKFLNNDTFYGVNFKMGLENVFLPALGLDTSLAAPLAYVVGAIEIILGLLFLVSLVAFATNKPQRHEVGTACIGLSVLFFALLTAGAILFGARDHVMTQGLFIGTLLVSGLTLQVSKKASA
;
A
#
# COMPACT_ATOMS: atom_id res chain seq x y z
N MET A 1 32.36 -2.29 19.87
CA MET A 1 33.13 -1.03 19.65
C MET A 1 32.73 -0.41 18.30
N ILE A 2 31.44 -0.09 18.10
CA ILE A 2 30.95 0.66 16.91
C ILE A 2 30.04 1.81 17.40
N ASP A 3 30.29 2.35 18.59
CA ASP A 3 29.40 3.35 19.21
C ASP A 3 29.93 4.80 19.13
N SER A 4 31.08 5.04 18.49
CA SER A 4 31.72 6.37 18.51
C SER A 4 31.81 7.08 17.17
N ALA A 5 31.34 6.47 16.07
CA ALA A 5 31.49 7.05 14.72
C ALA A 5 30.23 7.76 14.19
N SER A 6 29.03 7.43 14.66
CA SER A 6 27.79 8.02 14.12
C SER A 6 27.41 9.38 14.74
N SER A 7 27.97 9.74 15.90
CA SER A 7 27.59 10.96 16.62
C SER A 7 28.21 12.25 16.08
N SER A 8 29.11 12.17 15.08
CA SER A 8 29.94 13.30 14.66
C SER A 8 29.76 13.75 13.20
N ALA A 9 28.88 13.11 12.40
CA ALA A 9 28.67 13.52 11.00
C ALA A 9 28.02 14.92 10.94
N PRO A 10 28.73 15.99 10.52
CA PRO A 10 28.18 17.33 10.48
C PRO A 10 27.21 17.50 9.31
N GLY A 11 26.22 18.38 9.46
CA GLY A 11 25.31 18.76 8.38
C GLY A 11 24.27 17.68 8.01
N ILE A 12 23.91 17.64 6.72
CA ILE A 12 22.83 16.79 6.18
C ILE A 12 23.08 15.30 6.44
N ALA A 13 24.34 14.86 6.41
CA ALA A 13 24.71 13.47 6.68
C ALA A 13 24.31 13.03 8.09
N GLY A 14 24.55 13.86 9.11
CA GLY A 14 24.13 13.56 10.48
C GLY A 14 22.62 13.51 10.67
N VAL A 15 21.88 14.35 9.94
CA VAL A 15 20.41 14.32 9.92
C VAL A 15 19.90 13.02 9.29
N LEU A 16 20.47 12.62 8.14
CA LEU A 16 20.10 11.37 7.46
C LEU A 16 20.39 10.14 8.31
N VAL A 17 21.53 10.10 9.01
CA VAL A 17 21.87 9.01 9.95
C VAL A 17 20.87 8.95 11.10
N ARG A 18 20.52 10.08 11.71
CA ARG A 18 19.52 10.13 12.80
C ARG A 18 18.12 9.72 12.33
N ILE A 19 17.72 10.07 11.11
CA ILE A 19 16.46 9.62 10.52
C ILE A 19 16.51 8.10 10.29
N HIS A 20 17.62 7.59 9.75
CA HIS A 20 17.80 6.16 9.52
C HIS A 20 17.80 5.35 10.82
N GLU A 21 18.48 5.82 11.87
CA GLU A 21 18.50 5.20 13.20
C GLU A 21 17.12 5.16 13.86
N LYS A 22 16.27 6.17 13.61
CA LYS A 22 14.92 6.27 14.20
C LYS A 22 13.82 5.63 13.36
N ALA A 23 13.97 5.61 12.04
CA ALA A 23 12.99 5.07 11.11
C ALA A 23 13.53 3.79 10.47
N SER A 24 13.28 2.66 11.12
CA SER A 24 13.57 1.35 10.51
C SER A 24 12.92 1.27 9.13
N ILE A 25 13.57 0.58 8.19
CA ILE A 25 13.03 0.43 6.84
C ILE A 25 11.60 -0.15 6.85
N GLY A 26 11.28 -1.02 7.81
CA GLY A 26 9.93 -1.54 7.98
C GLY A 26 8.90 -0.51 8.43
N ALA A 27 9.30 0.46 9.25
CA ALA A 27 8.45 1.61 9.58
C ALA A 27 8.20 2.48 8.34
N VAL A 28 9.24 2.76 7.55
CA VAL A 28 9.12 3.55 6.31
C VAL A 28 8.18 2.88 5.31
N LEU A 29 8.35 1.58 5.07
CA LEU A 29 7.47 0.80 4.19
C LEU A 29 6.03 0.76 4.71
N SER A 30 5.85 0.57 6.02
CA SER A 30 4.52 0.55 6.62
C SER A 30 3.82 1.91 6.52
N LEU A 31 4.55 3.02 6.71
CA LEU A 31 4.02 4.36 6.54
C LEU A 31 3.61 4.64 5.09
N TYR A 32 4.47 4.26 4.13
CA TYR A 32 4.16 4.42 2.71
C TYR A 32 2.87 3.68 2.34
N TRP A 33 2.75 2.40 2.68
CA TRP A 33 1.57 1.60 2.33
C TRP A 33 0.33 2.00 3.12
N PHE A 34 0.47 2.48 4.36
CA PHE A 34 -0.61 3.10 5.11
C PHE A 34 -1.18 4.30 4.37
N LEU A 35 -0.32 5.26 3.98
CA LEU A 35 -0.75 6.46 3.27
C LEU A 35 -1.34 6.12 1.91
N PHE A 36 -0.70 5.22 1.15
CA PHE A 36 -1.18 4.76 -0.13
C PHE A 36 -2.63 4.25 -0.04
N TRP A 37 -2.87 3.27 0.83
CA TRP A 37 -4.18 2.64 0.95
C TRP A 37 -5.24 3.57 1.56
N LEU A 38 -4.87 4.33 2.60
CA LEU A 38 -5.80 5.25 3.25
C LEU A 38 -6.24 6.35 2.30
N LEU A 39 -5.31 6.98 1.59
CA LEU A 39 -5.63 8.07 0.66
C LEU A 39 -6.40 7.56 -0.56
N ASN A 40 -6.02 6.40 -1.11
CA ASN A 40 -6.76 5.79 -2.22
C ASN A 40 -8.19 5.40 -1.83
N GLY A 41 -8.38 4.95 -0.59
CA GLY A 41 -9.69 4.63 -0.04
C GLY A 41 -10.55 5.88 0.15
N PHE A 42 -10.00 6.93 0.77
CA PHE A 42 -10.71 8.20 0.94
C PHE A 42 -11.05 8.89 -0.37
N ASP A 43 -10.19 8.79 -1.37
CA ASP A 43 -10.45 9.32 -2.71
C ASP A 43 -11.81 8.85 -3.26
N LYS A 44 -12.15 7.57 -3.06
CA LYS A 44 -13.42 6.99 -3.51
C LYS A 44 -14.65 7.53 -2.81
N PHE A 45 -14.50 8.13 -1.63
CA PHE A 45 -15.61 8.75 -0.88
C PHE A 45 -15.70 10.27 -1.11
N LEU A 46 -14.54 10.92 -1.18
CA LEU A 46 -14.43 12.38 -1.09
C LEU A 46 -14.27 13.05 -2.45
N ASN A 47 -13.71 12.35 -3.44
CA ASN A 47 -13.53 12.88 -4.78
C ASN A 47 -14.49 12.18 -5.76
N ASN A 48 -15.53 12.92 -6.16
CA ASN A 48 -16.36 12.53 -7.29
C ASN A 48 -15.69 12.84 -8.64
N ASP A 49 -14.64 13.67 -8.63
CA ASP A 49 -13.82 14.03 -9.78
C ASP A 49 -12.48 13.28 -9.80
N THR A 50 -11.80 13.29 -10.95
CA THR A 50 -10.52 12.59 -11.14
C THR A 50 -9.41 13.16 -10.26
N PHE A 51 -8.99 12.44 -9.23
CA PHE A 51 -7.68 12.66 -8.60
C PHE A 51 -6.62 11.93 -9.44
N TYR A 52 -5.60 12.64 -9.93
CA TYR A 52 -4.58 12.10 -10.87
C TYR A 52 -5.12 11.43 -12.15
N GLY A 53 -6.31 11.83 -12.63
CA GLY A 53 -6.83 11.36 -13.92
C GLY A 53 -7.42 9.95 -13.94
N VAL A 54 -7.50 9.25 -12.80
CA VAL A 54 -8.09 7.90 -12.72
C VAL A 54 -9.21 7.92 -11.70
N ASN A 55 -10.45 7.72 -12.15
CA ASN A 55 -11.61 7.61 -11.27
C ASN A 55 -12.10 6.15 -11.28
N PHE A 56 -11.97 5.46 -10.14
CA PHE A 56 -12.38 4.05 -10.03
C PHE A 56 -13.87 3.85 -10.32
N LYS A 57 -14.73 4.78 -9.88
CA LYS A 57 -16.17 4.77 -10.20
C LYS A 57 -16.39 4.88 -11.70
N MET A 58 -15.64 5.74 -12.39
CA MET A 58 -15.73 5.88 -13.85
C MET A 58 -15.35 4.59 -14.59
N GLY A 59 -14.35 3.84 -14.11
CA GLY A 59 -14.01 2.51 -14.62
C GLY A 59 -15.14 1.49 -14.40
N LEU A 60 -15.83 1.57 -13.26
CA LEU A 60 -17.01 0.75 -12.99
C LEU A 60 -18.18 1.10 -13.93
N GLU A 61 -18.47 2.39 -14.10
CA GLU A 61 -19.59 2.90 -14.92
C GLU A 61 -19.42 2.61 -16.40
N ASN A 62 -18.21 2.79 -16.92
CA ASN A 62 -17.97 2.76 -18.37
C ASN A 62 -17.46 1.42 -18.89
N VAL A 63 -16.91 0.57 -18.02
CA VAL A 63 -16.27 -0.70 -18.45
C VAL A 63 -16.90 -1.90 -17.76
N PHE A 64 -16.78 -2.00 -16.43
CA PHE A 64 -17.15 -3.24 -15.73
C PHE A 64 -18.65 -3.52 -15.72
N LEU A 65 -19.48 -2.55 -15.32
CA LEU A 65 -20.92 -2.76 -15.21
C LEU A 65 -21.58 -2.99 -16.58
N PRO A 66 -21.24 -2.22 -17.64
CA PRO A 66 -21.72 -2.52 -18.99
C PRO A 66 -21.28 -3.90 -19.49
N ALA A 67 -20.03 -4.31 -19.23
CA ALA A 67 -19.54 -5.64 -19.63
C ALA A 67 -20.31 -6.80 -18.95
N LEU A 68 -20.89 -6.54 -17.78
CA LEU A 68 -21.73 -7.48 -17.03
C LEU A 68 -23.23 -7.35 -17.32
N GLY A 69 -23.65 -6.38 -18.14
CA GLY A 69 -25.06 -6.05 -18.33
C GLY A 69 -25.76 -5.55 -17.06
N LEU A 70 -24.99 -4.98 -16.12
CA LEU A 70 -25.49 -4.45 -14.85
C LEU A 70 -25.76 -2.95 -14.94
N ASP A 71 -26.66 -2.47 -14.08
CA ASP A 71 -27.00 -1.06 -13.98
C ASP A 71 -25.80 -0.23 -13.46
N THR A 72 -25.50 0.87 -14.13
CA THR A 72 -24.40 1.79 -13.78
C THR A 72 -24.65 2.51 -12.47
N SER A 73 -25.89 2.56 -11.98
CA SER A 73 -26.22 3.05 -10.64
C SER A 73 -25.47 2.31 -9.52
N LEU A 74 -25.01 1.07 -9.77
CA LEU A 74 -24.21 0.29 -8.83
C LEU A 74 -22.76 0.76 -8.70
N ALA A 75 -22.28 1.65 -9.57
CA ALA A 75 -20.87 2.05 -9.55
C ALA A 75 -20.46 2.77 -8.27
N ALA A 76 -21.27 3.72 -7.81
CA ALA A 76 -21.01 4.44 -6.57
C ALA A 76 -20.97 3.51 -5.34
N PRO A 77 -21.98 2.65 -5.07
CA PRO A 77 -21.92 1.76 -3.92
C PRO A 77 -20.77 0.76 -4.02
N LEU A 78 -20.46 0.23 -5.20
CA LEU A 78 -19.30 -0.66 -5.38
C LEU A 78 -17.97 0.07 -5.17
N ALA A 79 -17.84 1.32 -5.62
CA ALA A 79 -16.67 2.14 -5.34
C ALA A 79 -16.48 2.38 -3.84
N TYR A 80 -17.57 2.62 -3.08
CA TYR A 80 -17.51 2.77 -1.63
C TYR A 80 -17.13 1.47 -0.91
N VAL A 81 -17.61 0.31 -1.38
CA VAL A 81 -17.19 -1.00 -0.85
C VAL A 81 -15.68 -1.18 -1.05
N VAL A 82 -15.17 -0.90 -2.24
CA VAL A 82 -13.74 -0.96 -2.53
C VAL A 82 -12.97 0.05 -1.66
N GLY A 83 -13.45 1.28 -1.55
CA GLY A 83 -12.84 2.31 -0.69
C GLY A 83 -12.77 1.90 0.77
N ALA A 84 -13.81 1.25 1.30
CA ALA A 84 -13.81 0.73 2.66
C ALA A 84 -12.75 -0.36 2.86
N ILE A 85 -12.61 -1.28 1.90
CA ILE A 85 -11.56 -2.32 1.93
C ILE A 85 -10.16 -1.68 1.93
N GLU A 86 -9.95 -0.66 1.11
CA GLU A 86 -8.67 0.05 1.04
C GLU A 86 -8.35 0.79 2.35
N ILE A 87 -9.32 1.46 2.97
CA ILE A 87 -9.13 2.08 4.29
C ILE A 87 -8.76 1.00 5.32
N ILE A 88 -9.42 -0.16 5.31
CA ILE A 88 -9.08 -1.28 6.21
C ILE A 88 -7.64 -1.74 5.99
N LEU A 89 -7.21 -1.93 4.74
CA LEU A 89 -5.82 -2.26 4.41
C LEU A 89 -4.85 -1.19 4.92
N GLY A 90 -5.18 0.10 4.77
CA GLY A 90 -4.42 1.20 5.34
C GLY A 90 -4.28 1.07 6.86
N LEU A 91 -5.38 0.87 7.57
CA LEU A 91 -5.37 0.71 9.03
C LEU A 91 -4.53 -0.50 9.49
N LEU A 92 -4.50 -1.59 8.73
CA LEU A 92 -3.60 -2.72 9.01
C LEU A 92 -2.12 -2.31 8.88
N PHE A 93 -1.77 -1.50 7.88
CA PHE A 93 -0.43 -0.93 7.78
C PHE A 93 -0.10 0.08 8.88
N LEU A 94 -1.10 0.79 9.43
CA LEU A 94 -0.91 1.60 10.63
C LEU A 94 -0.56 0.71 11.84
N VAL A 95 -1.20 -0.45 11.99
CA VAL A 95 -0.84 -1.45 13.03
C VAL A 95 0.59 -1.94 12.81
N SER A 96 0.98 -2.26 11.57
CA SER A 96 2.37 -2.62 11.24
C SER A 96 3.35 -1.50 11.60
N LEU A 97 3.02 -0.25 11.26
CA LEU A 97 3.83 0.93 11.57
C LEU A 97 4.05 1.07 13.08
N VAL A 98 2.98 0.95 13.88
CA VAL A 98 3.07 0.99 15.34
C VAL A 98 3.93 -0.17 15.87
N ALA A 99 3.81 -1.37 15.30
CA ALA A 99 4.63 -2.53 15.69
C ALA A 99 6.13 -2.28 15.43
N PHE A 100 6.48 -1.67 14.29
CA PHE A 100 7.87 -1.27 13.99
C PHE A 100 8.35 -0.12 14.89
N ALA A 101 7.54 0.92 15.07
CA ALA A 101 7.90 2.08 15.89
C ALA A 101 8.10 1.73 17.38
N THR A 102 7.36 0.72 17.87
CA THR A 102 7.45 0.24 19.26
C THR A 102 8.32 -1.01 19.42
N ASN A 103 9.06 -1.40 18.38
CA ASN A 103 9.96 -2.55 18.39
C ASN A 103 9.32 -3.87 18.87
N LYS A 104 8.08 -4.14 18.47
CA LYS A 104 7.40 -5.41 18.81
C LYS A 104 8.13 -6.60 18.17
N PRO A 105 8.19 -7.76 18.84
CA PRO A 105 8.89 -8.95 18.32
C PRO A 105 8.29 -9.44 17.00
N GLN A 106 6.96 -9.34 16.86
CA GLN A 106 6.20 -9.80 15.70
C GLN A 106 6.06 -8.76 14.57
N ARG A 107 6.82 -7.67 14.59
CA ARG A 107 6.69 -6.56 13.63
C ARG A 107 6.87 -6.99 12.18
N HIS A 108 7.77 -7.93 11.91
CA HIS A 108 8.06 -8.41 10.56
C HIS A 108 6.95 -9.34 10.04
N GLU A 109 6.37 -10.16 10.90
CA GLU A 109 5.23 -11.03 10.60
C GLU A 109 3.99 -10.21 10.26
N VAL A 110 3.69 -9.20 11.07
CA VAL A 110 2.57 -8.27 10.83
C VAL A 110 2.75 -7.53 9.51
N GLY A 111 3.94 -6.97 9.25
CA GLY A 111 4.22 -6.28 7.99
C GLY A 111 4.11 -7.20 6.77
N THR A 112 4.62 -8.43 6.89
CA THR A 112 4.52 -9.44 5.81
C THR A 112 3.06 -9.82 5.54
N ALA A 113 2.24 -9.97 6.60
CA ALA A 113 0.81 -10.26 6.44
C ALA A 113 0.06 -9.12 5.72
N CYS A 114 0.34 -7.86 6.07
CA CYS A 114 -0.27 -6.70 5.41
C CYS A 114 0.08 -6.64 3.91
N ILE A 115 1.34 -6.95 3.58
CA ILE A 115 1.80 -7.06 2.20
C ILE A 115 1.07 -8.21 1.48
N GLY A 116 0.98 -9.39 2.10
CA GLY A 116 0.29 -10.55 1.53
C GLY A 116 -1.19 -10.27 1.21
N LEU A 117 -1.90 -9.62 2.12
CA LEU A 117 -3.29 -9.19 1.91
C LEU A 117 -3.42 -8.17 0.76
N SER A 118 -2.48 -7.23 0.67
CA SER A 118 -2.46 -6.23 -0.41
C SER A 118 -2.19 -6.85 -1.78
N VAL A 119 -1.25 -7.81 -1.84
CA VAL A 119 -0.97 -8.58 -3.06
C VAL A 119 -2.20 -9.36 -3.50
N LEU A 120 -2.88 -10.04 -2.56
CA LEU A 120 -4.12 -10.75 -2.85
C LEU A 120 -5.20 -9.81 -3.40
N PHE A 121 -5.39 -8.66 -2.76
CA PHE A 121 -6.38 -7.68 -3.19
C PHE A 121 -6.10 -7.15 -4.60
N PHE A 122 -4.86 -6.75 -4.89
CA PHE A 122 -4.49 -6.34 -6.24
C PHE A 122 -4.61 -7.49 -7.25
N ALA A 123 -4.28 -8.73 -6.89
CA ALA A 123 -4.44 -9.88 -7.78
C ALA A 123 -5.92 -10.10 -8.16
N LEU A 124 -6.85 -9.91 -7.22
CA LEU A 124 -8.28 -9.98 -7.49
C LEU A 124 -8.75 -8.85 -8.43
N LEU A 125 -8.26 -7.63 -8.22
CA LEU A 125 -8.55 -6.51 -9.13
C LEU A 125 -7.98 -6.76 -10.54
N THR A 126 -6.78 -7.37 -10.64
CA THR A 126 -6.17 -7.80 -11.90
C THR A 126 -6.98 -8.87 -12.60
N ALA A 127 -7.44 -9.88 -11.87
CA ALA A 127 -8.32 -10.91 -12.43
C ALA A 127 -9.60 -10.28 -12.98
N GLY A 128 -10.23 -9.37 -12.23
CA GLY A 128 -11.38 -8.60 -12.72
C GLY A 128 -11.04 -7.82 -13.99
N ALA A 129 -9.98 -7.03 -13.99
CA ALA A 129 -9.58 -6.23 -15.14
C ALA A 129 -9.36 -7.08 -16.41
N ILE A 130 -8.81 -8.29 -16.25
CA ILE A 130 -8.64 -9.24 -17.36
C ILE A 130 -9.98 -9.75 -17.87
N LEU A 131 -10.87 -10.18 -16.98
CA LEU A 131 -12.17 -10.76 -17.32
C LEU A 131 -13.08 -9.76 -18.02
N PHE A 132 -13.01 -8.47 -17.65
CA PHE A 132 -13.90 -7.42 -18.16
C PHE A 132 -13.23 -6.48 -19.17
N GLY A 133 -12.03 -6.80 -19.65
CA GLY A 133 -11.40 -6.10 -20.79
C GLY A 133 -10.68 -4.78 -20.46
N ALA A 134 -10.48 -4.46 -19.19
CA ALA A 134 -9.79 -3.25 -18.71
C ALA A 134 -8.25 -3.44 -18.70
N ARG A 135 -7.64 -3.58 -19.88
CA ARG A 135 -6.22 -3.97 -20.02
C ARG A 135 -5.21 -2.95 -19.50
N ASP A 136 -5.57 -1.68 -19.51
CA ASP A 136 -4.81 -0.57 -18.92
C ASP A 136 -4.64 -0.71 -17.40
N HIS A 137 -5.67 -1.19 -16.70
CA HIS A 137 -5.63 -1.42 -15.26
C HIS A 137 -4.73 -2.60 -14.85
N VAL A 138 -4.57 -3.61 -15.72
CA VAL A 138 -3.73 -4.79 -15.47
C VAL A 138 -2.27 -4.41 -15.24
N MET A 139 -1.73 -3.51 -16.06
CA MET A 139 -0.33 -3.10 -15.95
C MET A 139 -0.08 -2.35 -14.63
N THR A 140 -0.97 -1.42 -14.29
CA THR A 140 -0.89 -0.63 -13.06
C THR A 140 -0.98 -1.51 -11.81
N GLN A 141 -1.91 -2.46 -11.77
CA GLN A 141 -2.03 -3.41 -10.66
C GLN A 141 -0.81 -4.35 -10.57
N GLY A 142 -0.27 -4.77 -11.71
CA GLY A 142 0.97 -5.56 -11.79
C GLY A 142 2.17 -4.82 -11.20
N LEU A 143 2.31 -3.51 -11.48
CA LEU A 143 3.35 -2.68 -10.87
C LEU A 143 3.20 -2.62 -9.35
N PHE A 144 2.00 -2.40 -8.83
CA PHE A 144 1.76 -2.39 -7.38
C PHE A 144 2.09 -3.73 -6.72
N ILE A 145 1.71 -4.85 -7.34
CA ILE A 145 2.10 -6.19 -6.87
C ILE A 145 3.62 -6.32 -6.83
N GLY A 146 4.33 -5.91 -7.90
CA GLY A 146 5.78 -5.92 -7.94
C GLY A 146 6.41 -5.11 -6.79
N THR A 147 5.94 -3.87 -6.56
CA THR A 147 6.42 -3.01 -5.47
C THR A 147 6.13 -3.60 -4.09
N LEU A 148 4.97 -4.25 -3.90
CA LEU A 148 4.64 -4.96 -2.66
C LEU A 148 5.56 -6.16 -2.42
N LEU A 149 5.84 -6.96 -3.44
CA LEU A 149 6.74 -8.11 -3.33
C LEU A 149 8.17 -7.66 -2.99
N VAL A 150 8.66 -6.59 -3.63
CA VAL A 150 9.96 -5.98 -3.28
C VAL A 150 9.95 -5.49 -1.83
N SER A 151 8.88 -4.80 -1.40
CA SER A 151 8.72 -4.38 0.00
C SER A 151 8.79 -5.58 0.97
N GLY A 152 8.16 -6.70 0.61
CA GLY A 152 8.18 -7.94 1.39
C GLY A 152 9.57 -8.54 1.47
N LEU A 153 10.30 -8.59 0.36
CA LEU A 153 11.70 -9.03 0.32
C LEU A 153 12.59 -8.13 1.21
N THR A 154 12.41 -6.80 1.13
CA THR A 154 13.13 -5.85 1.97
C THR A 154 12.87 -6.09 3.46
N LEU A 155 11.63 -6.38 3.86
CA LEU A 155 11.31 -6.71 5.24
C LEU A 155 11.99 -8.01 5.71
N GLN A 156 12.07 -9.03 4.85
CA GLN A 156 12.72 -10.31 5.17
C GLN A 156 14.24 -10.16 5.29
N VAL A 157 14.86 -9.39 4.40
CA VAL A 157 16.30 -9.07 4.48
C VAL A 157 16.59 -8.27 5.75
N SER A 158 15.76 -7.27 6.07
CA SER A 158 15.89 -6.47 7.29
C SER A 158 15.75 -7.33 8.56
N LYS A 159 14.82 -8.31 8.57
CA LYS A 159 14.68 -9.26 9.69
C LYS A 159 15.96 -10.05 9.91
N LYS A 160 16.53 -10.62 8.85
CA LYS A 160 17.79 -11.39 8.92
C LYS A 160 18.98 -10.55 9.38
N ALA A 161 19.06 -9.29 8.97
CA ALA A 161 20.13 -8.38 9.40
C ALA A 161 20.02 -7.94 10.87
N SER A 162 18.86 -8.13 11.49
CA SER A 162 18.58 -7.74 12.88
C SER A 162 18.61 -8.93 13.86
N ALA A 163 18.83 -10.15 13.36
CA ALA A 163 18.92 -11.39 14.13
C ALA A 163 20.39 -11.76 14.39
#